data_AF-A0A5K7X9J2-F1
#
_entry.id   AF-A0A5K7X9J2-F1
#
_cell.length_a   1.000
_cell.length_b   1.000
_cell.length_c   1.000
_cell.angle_alpha   90.00
_cell.angle_beta   90.00
_cell.angle_gamma   90.00
#
_symmetry.space_group_name_H-M   'P 1'
#
loop_
_entity.id
_entity.type
_entity.pdbx_description
1 polymer ?
#
loop_
_entity_poly.entity_id
_entity_poly.type
_entity_poly.pdbx_seq_one_letter_code
_entity_poly.pdbx_strand_id
1 'polypeptide(L)'
;MLHAHALLSALLSIAIVASVSVAVEPNDPKSPVVLPLKEVWALAMPGTKAFPSTHKDDAGNYVSSDGQVSQQLNEAFASVARSKESTEGFVVAGTGIDSLKALTQALQNSTGKRDAFTTEEELNIVFYALEYGSDVHLTNITRDKSEITLSYRFAPHFEANVSSNLAVIPLGKMPQGNYSVKLARQPLERKYQTLKVKNPSKKEASRVVCKPFRFTVNDATKEH
;
A
#
# COMPACT_ATOMS: atom_id res chain seq x y z
N MET A 1 29.43 -46.77 -60.86
CA MET A 1 27.98 -47.06 -60.84
C MET A 1 27.44 -46.69 -59.47
N LEU A 2 26.44 -45.79 -59.45
CA LEU A 2 25.49 -45.40 -58.36
C LEU A 2 26.08 -45.00 -56.99
N HIS A 3 26.24 -43.71 -56.65
CA HIS A 3 25.27 -42.74 -56.10
C HIS A 3 24.42 -43.20 -54.90
N ALA A 4 24.66 -42.61 -53.72
CA ALA A 4 23.62 -42.29 -52.73
C ALA A 4 24.11 -41.23 -51.72
N HIS A 5 23.62 -39.99 -51.90
CA HIS A 5 23.67 -38.90 -50.93
C HIS A 5 22.68 -39.18 -49.78
N ALA A 6 23.05 -38.87 -48.55
CA ALA A 6 22.09 -38.77 -47.44
C ALA A 6 22.15 -37.35 -46.87
N LEU A 7 21.15 -36.55 -47.26
CA LEU A 7 20.85 -35.24 -46.70
C LEU A 7 20.40 -35.39 -45.24
N LEU A 8 21.02 -34.63 -44.33
CA LEU A 8 20.54 -34.44 -42.97
C LEU A 8 19.72 -33.13 -42.92
N SER A 9 18.41 -33.23 -43.06
CA SER A 9 17.48 -32.10 -42.94
C SER A 9 17.32 -31.71 -41.47
N ALA A 10 17.84 -30.54 -41.11
CA ALA A 10 17.55 -29.87 -39.84
C ALA A 10 16.16 -29.23 -39.90
N LEU A 11 15.22 -29.78 -39.11
CA LEU A 11 13.89 -29.20 -38.89
C LEU A 11 13.98 -28.10 -37.83
N LEU A 12 14.04 -26.85 -38.28
CA LEU A 12 13.96 -25.66 -37.44
C LEU A 12 12.48 -25.34 -37.17
N SER A 13 11.96 -25.82 -36.04
CA SER A 13 10.60 -25.50 -35.58
C SER A 13 10.57 -24.09 -34.99
N ILE A 14 10.16 -23.11 -35.80
CA ILE A 14 9.90 -21.74 -35.33
C ILE A 14 8.55 -21.73 -34.61
N ALA A 15 8.58 -21.75 -33.28
CA ALA A 15 7.39 -21.52 -32.47
C ALA A 15 7.06 -20.01 -32.49
N ILE A 16 6.04 -19.65 -33.27
CA ILE A 16 5.46 -18.29 -33.26
C ILE A 16 4.67 -18.14 -31.97
N VAL A 17 5.29 -17.54 -30.95
CA VAL A 17 4.59 -17.09 -29.75
C VAL A 17 3.79 -15.86 -30.15
N ALA A 18 2.50 -16.03 -30.40
CA ALA A 18 1.57 -14.93 -30.58
C ALA A 18 1.46 -14.17 -29.25
N SER A 19 2.17 -13.05 -29.16
CA SER A 19 2.04 -12.08 -28.07
C SER A 19 0.62 -11.51 -28.13
N VAL A 20 -0.28 -12.02 -27.30
CA VAL A 20 -1.58 -11.39 -27.08
C VAL A 20 -1.32 -10.12 -26.29
N SER A 21 -1.08 -9.01 -26.99
CA SER A 21 -1.13 -7.69 -26.40
C SER A 21 -2.58 -7.46 -25.98
N VAL A 22 -2.85 -7.64 -24.69
CA VAL A 22 -4.10 -7.19 -24.08
C VAL A 22 -4.10 -5.67 -24.22
N ALA A 23 -4.77 -5.18 -25.27
CA ALA A 23 -5.07 -3.78 -25.41
C ALA A 23 -6.03 -3.43 -24.28
N VAL A 24 -5.49 -2.85 -23.21
CA VAL A 24 -6.29 -2.24 -22.15
C VAL A 24 -7.03 -1.09 -22.82
N GLU A 25 -8.33 -1.26 -23.07
CA GLU A 25 -9.18 -0.19 -23.59
C GLU A 25 -9.01 1.05 -22.71
N PRO A 26 -8.84 2.24 -23.30
CA PRO A 26 -8.72 3.46 -22.54
C PRO A 26 -10.02 3.66 -21.75
N ASN A 27 -9.95 3.41 -20.44
CA ASN A 27 -11.05 3.64 -19.51
C ASN A 27 -11.64 5.03 -19.76
N ASP A 28 -12.95 5.11 -19.94
CA ASP A 28 -13.71 6.36 -20.07
C ASP A 28 -13.21 7.34 -18.99
N PRO A 29 -12.70 8.54 -19.36
CA PRO A 29 -12.05 9.48 -18.43
C PRO A 29 -12.93 10.00 -17.29
N LYS A 30 -14.15 9.48 -17.15
CA LYS A 30 -15.13 9.84 -16.12
C LYS A 30 -15.23 8.87 -14.94
N SER A 31 -14.67 7.66 -15.04
CA SER A 31 -14.80 6.68 -13.95
C SER A 31 -13.65 6.77 -12.95
N PRO A 32 -13.94 6.76 -11.62
CA PRO A 32 -12.90 6.66 -10.60
C PRO A 32 -12.02 5.42 -10.81
N VAL A 33 -10.71 5.58 -10.67
CA VAL A 33 -9.75 4.48 -10.70
C VAL A 33 -9.78 3.75 -9.35
N VAL A 34 -10.03 2.45 -9.37
CA VAL A 34 -9.98 1.60 -8.17
C VAL A 34 -8.57 1.03 -8.03
N LEU A 35 -7.91 1.30 -6.90
CA LEU A 35 -6.58 0.75 -6.59
C LEU A 35 -6.75 -0.62 -5.92
N PRO A 36 -6.15 -1.70 -6.46
CA PRO A 36 -6.35 -3.04 -5.91
C PRO A 36 -5.76 -3.20 -4.50
N LEU A 37 -6.57 -3.64 -3.52
CA LEU A 37 -6.06 -3.91 -2.15
C LEU A 37 -4.92 -4.94 -2.15
N LYS A 38 -4.96 -5.91 -3.07
CA LYS A 38 -3.91 -6.93 -3.23
C LYS A 38 -2.54 -6.35 -3.59
N GLU A 39 -2.44 -5.06 -3.94
CA GLU A 39 -1.17 -4.39 -4.23
C GLU A 39 -0.63 -3.59 -3.05
N VAL A 40 -1.47 -3.31 -2.05
CA VAL A 40 -1.13 -2.58 -0.82
C VAL A 40 -0.29 -3.45 0.09
N TRP A 41 0.77 -2.89 0.68
CA TRP A 41 1.54 -3.55 1.74
C TRP A 41 1.00 -3.13 3.09
N ALA A 42 0.69 -4.07 3.99
CA ALA A 42 0.14 -3.72 5.30
C ALA A 42 0.51 -4.68 6.43
N LEU A 43 0.45 -4.17 7.66
CA LEU A 43 0.49 -4.94 8.92
C LEU A 43 -0.94 -5.39 9.26
N ALA A 44 -1.17 -6.70 9.20
CA ALA A 44 -2.40 -7.35 9.64
C ALA A 44 -3.70 -6.76 9.05
N MET A 45 -3.74 -6.53 7.73
CA MET A 45 -4.97 -6.15 7.03
C MET A 45 -5.40 -7.24 6.04
N PRO A 46 -6.66 -7.70 6.07
CA PRO A 46 -7.16 -8.67 5.09
C PRO A 46 -7.14 -8.12 3.65
N GLY A 47 -6.78 -8.98 2.70
CA GLY A 47 -6.80 -8.64 1.28
C GLY A 47 -5.63 -7.78 0.80
N THR A 48 -4.64 -7.49 1.66
CA THR A 48 -3.40 -6.79 1.31
C THR A 48 -2.21 -7.76 1.28
N LYS A 49 -1.08 -7.33 0.71
CA LYS A 49 0.21 -8.02 0.87
C LYS A 49 0.74 -7.76 2.27
N ALA A 50 1.35 -8.76 2.89
CA ALA A 50 2.14 -8.53 4.09
C ALA A 50 3.34 -7.64 3.75
N PHE A 51 3.80 -6.84 4.72
CA PHE A 51 5.13 -6.24 4.59
C PHE A 51 6.17 -7.34 4.38
N PRO A 52 7.24 -7.09 3.61
CA PRO A 52 8.36 -8.02 3.48
C PRO A 52 8.82 -8.44 4.88
N SER A 53 8.58 -9.70 5.23
CA SER A 53 9.00 -10.26 6.51
C SER A 53 10.21 -11.15 6.32
N THR A 54 10.90 -11.43 7.42
CA THR A 54 11.84 -12.54 7.52
C THR A 54 11.19 -13.81 6.95
N HIS A 55 11.86 -14.46 6.01
CA HIS A 55 11.54 -15.84 5.64
C HIS A 55 12.42 -16.76 6.49
N LYS A 56 12.11 -18.06 6.52
CA LYS A 56 13.07 -19.04 7.02
C LYS A 56 13.98 -19.45 5.86
N ASP A 57 15.29 -19.47 6.06
CA ASP A 57 16.22 -20.10 5.14
C ASP A 57 16.05 -21.64 5.16
N ASP A 58 16.80 -22.33 4.31
CA ASP A 58 16.79 -23.80 4.24
C ASP A 58 17.24 -24.47 5.55
N ALA A 59 17.94 -23.74 6.42
CA ALA A 59 18.35 -24.20 7.75
C ALA A 59 17.29 -23.91 8.83
N GLY A 60 16.15 -23.33 8.47
CA GLY A 60 15.07 -22.98 9.39
C GLY A 60 15.34 -21.72 10.22
N ASN A 61 16.43 -21.00 9.96
CA ASN A 61 16.74 -19.73 10.59
C ASN A 61 15.87 -18.65 9.95
N TYR A 62 15.37 -17.71 10.74
CA TYR A 62 14.73 -16.52 10.19
C TYR A 62 15.78 -15.65 9.52
N VAL A 63 15.88 -15.76 8.20
CA VAL A 63 16.71 -14.89 7.37
C VAL A 63 15.78 -13.88 6.75
N SER A 64 16.03 -12.64 7.08
CA SER A 64 15.42 -11.60 6.28
C SER A 64 16.31 -11.31 5.10
N SER A 65 15.71 -11.18 3.93
CA SER A 65 16.37 -10.50 2.83
C SER A 65 16.74 -9.05 3.21
N ASP A 66 16.03 -8.42 4.18
CA ASP A 66 16.21 -7.02 4.62
C ASP A 66 15.81 -6.77 6.10
N GLY A 67 16.21 -7.61 7.05
CA GLY A 67 15.54 -7.77 8.37
C GLY A 67 15.55 -6.57 9.27
N GLN A 68 16.58 -5.78 9.06
CA GLN A 68 16.75 -4.50 9.70
C GLN A 68 15.61 -3.52 9.33
N VAL A 69 15.11 -3.52 8.08
CA VAL A 69 14.06 -2.59 7.65
C VAL A 69 12.73 -2.89 8.35
N SER A 70 12.31 -4.15 8.38
CA SER A 70 11.03 -4.54 9.00
C SER A 70 11.06 -4.37 10.51
N GLN A 71 12.19 -4.68 11.15
CA GLN A 71 12.39 -4.41 12.58
C GLN A 71 12.34 -2.91 12.88
N GLN A 72 13.12 -2.10 12.15
CA GLN A 72 13.13 -0.65 12.33
C GLN A 72 11.76 -0.03 12.07
N LEU A 73 11.02 -0.53 11.07
CA LEU A 73 9.67 -0.08 10.78
C LEU A 73 8.73 -0.39 11.95
N ASN A 74 8.78 -1.62 12.49
CA ASN A 74 7.96 -2.00 13.63
C ASN A 74 8.31 -1.17 14.88
N GLU A 75 9.59 -0.93 15.15
CA GLU A 75 10.03 -0.09 16.27
C GLU A 75 9.58 1.37 16.11
N ALA A 76 9.78 1.95 14.91
CA ALA A 76 9.35 3.30 14.59
C ALA A 76 7.83 3.45 14.69
N PHE A 77 7.08 2.49 14.15
CA PHE A 77 5.64 2.51 14.18
C PHE A 77 5.07 2.27 15.58
N ALA A 78 5.68 1.40 16.39
CA ALA A 78 5.25 1.16 17.77
C ALA A 78 5.24 2.44 18.63
N SER A 79 6.22 3.33 18.41
CA SER A 79 6.25 4.66 19.06
C SER A 79 5.02 5.49 18.65
N VAL A 80 4.73 5.55 17.36
CA VAL A 80 3.57 6.28 16.83
C VAL A 80 2.27 5.66 17.31
N ALA A 81 2.14 4.33 17.25
CA ALA A 81 0.95 3.55 17.57
C ALA A 81 0.47 3.73 19.03
N ARG A 82 1.39 4.02 19.96
CA ARG A 82 1.11 4.28 21.38
C ARG A 82 0.72 5.74 21.68
N SER A 83 0.66 6.60 20.67
CA SER A 83 0.23 7.98 20.82
C SER A 83 -1.23 8.07 21.29
N LYS A 84 -1.60 9.16 21.98
CA LYS A 84 -2.97 9.35 22.50
C LYS A 84 -3.98 9.81 21.45
N GLU A 85 -3.47 10.35 20.34
CA GLU A 85 -4.23 10.92 19.25
C GLU A 85 -3.48 10.73 17.94
N SER A 86 -4.21 10.37 16.88
CA SER A 86 -3.68 10.25 15.55
C SER A 86 -3.36 11.60 14.93
N THR A 87 -2.32 11.62 14.10
CA THR A 87 -2.00 12.77 13.25
C THR A 87 -2.49 12.54 11.83
N GLU A 88 -2.22 13.46 10.93
CA GLU A 88 -2.48 13.28 9.51
C GLU A 88 -1.77 12.02 8.96
N GLY A 89 -2.38 11.42 7.94
CA GLY A 89 -1.64 10.54 7.03
C GLY A 89 -0.58 11.35 6.26
N PHE A 90 0.24 10.68 5.48
CA PHE A 90 1.27 11.36 4.69
C PHE A 90 1.65 10.52 3.46
N VAL A 91 2.47 11.10 2.58
CA VAL A 91 3.02 10.41 1.41
C VAL A 91 4.52 10.24 1.59
N VAL A 92 5.04 9.11 1.08
CA VAL A 92 6.47 8.86 0.93
C VAL A 92 6.77 8.52 -0.52
N ALA A 93 7.96 8.88 -0.98
CA ALA A 93 8.44 8.50 -2.30
C ALA A 93 9.27 7.22 -2.24
N GLY A 94 9.37 6.55 -3.38
CA GLY A 94 10.15 5.34 -3.59
C GLY A 94 9.29 4.14 -3.97
N THR A 95 9.96 3.04 -4.31
CA THR A 95 9.32 1.77 -4.64
C THR A 95 9.84 0.67 -3.74
N GLY A 96 9.01 -0.33 -3.49
CA GLY A 96 9.45 -1.53 -2.79
C GLY A 96 10.08 -1.22 -1.42
N ILE A 97 11.27 -1.77 -1.16
CA ILE A 97 11.99 -1.58 0.11
C ILE A 97 12.36 -0.11 0.37
N ASP A 98 12.60 0.70 -0.66
CA ASP A 98 12.98 2.10 -0.46
C ASP A 98 11.83 2.95 0.08
N SER A 99 10.58 2.64 -0.30
CA SER A 99 9.43 3.31 0.32
C SER A 99 9.24 2.92 1.79
N LEU A 100 9.66 1.71 2.19
CA LEU A 100 9.67 1.30 3.60
C LEU A 100 10.75 2.03 4.40
N LYS A 101 11.95 2.21 3.83
CA LYS A 101 13.00 3.01 4.47
C LYS A 101 12.53 4.46 4.65
N ALA A 102 11.94 5.07 3.62
CA ALA A 102 11.38 6.42 3.68
C ALA A 102 10.26 6.52 4.72
N LEU A 103 9.38 5.51 4.80
CA LEU A 103 8.34 5.40 5.83
C LEU A 103 8.95 5.36 7.23
N THR A 104 9.93 4.49 7.48
CA THR A 104 10.62 4.37 8.77
C THR A 104 11.22 5.72 9.18
N GLN A 105 11.91 6.40 8.26
CA GLN A 105 12.49 7.72 8.53
C GLN A 105 11.42 8.77 8.88
N ALA A 106 10.30 8.79 8.14
CA ALA A 106 9.20 9.72 8.38
C ALA A 106 8.42 9.44 9.68
N LEU A 107 8.43 8.20 10.17
CA LEU A 107 7.87 7.82 11.47
C LEU A 107 8.80 8.20 12.63
N GLN A 108 10.11 8.06 12.45
CA GLN A 108 11.12 8.42 13.47
C GLN A 108 11.25 9.94 13.62
N ASN A 109 11.23 10.66 12.50
CA ASN A 109 11.48 12.10 12.46
C ASN A 109 10.37 12.80 11.66
N SER A 110 9.76 13.84 12.24
CA SER A 110 8.72 14.63 11.54
C SER A 110 9.24 15.30 10.27
N THR A 111 10.55 15.53 10.16
CA THR A 111 11.21 16.12 8.98
C THR A 111 11.15 15.22 7.74
N GLY A 112 10.87 13.91 7.90
CA GLY A 112 10.68 13.00 6.77
C GLY A 112 9.31 13.13 6.10
N LYS A 113 8.36 13.87 6.72
CA LYS A 113 7.05 14.13 6.14
C LYS A 113 7.14 15.38 5.28
N ARG A 114 6.99 15.20 3.97
CA ARG A 114 6.86 16.29 3.01
C ARG A 114 5.50 16.25 2.34
N ASP A 115 5.04 17.43 1.94
CA ASP A 115 3.76 17.65 1.25
C ASP A 115 3.93 18.02 -0.22
N ALA A 116 5.16 18.12 -0.72
CA ALA A 116 5.47 18.41 -2.12
C ALA A 116 6.37 17.33 -2.75
N PHE A 117 6.00 16.91 -3.95
CA PHE A 117 6.62 15.84 -4.73
C PHE A 117 6.78 16.27 -6.20
N THR A 118 7.58 15.54 -6.97
CA THR A 118 7.72 15.76 -8.42
C THR A 118 7.01 14.69 -9.23
N THR A 119 6.70 14.98 -10.49
CA THR A 119 6.06 14.05 -11.44
C THR A 119 6.88 12.78 -11.73
N GLU A 120 8.17 12.77 -11.41
CA GLU A 120 9.06 11.63 -11.63
C GLU A 120 9.11 10.65 -10.45
N GLU A 121 8.58 11.04 -9.30
CA GLU A 121 8.65 10.25 -8.09
C GLU A 121 7.53 9.20 -8.05
N GLU A 122 7.89 7.99 -7.65
CA GLU A 122 6.93 6.92 -7.34
C GLU A 122 6.37 7.16 -5.94
N LEU A 123 5.08 7.46 -5.83
CA LEU A 123 4.47 7.89 -4.57
C LEU A 123 3.70 6.77 -3.89
N ASN A 124 3.69 6.79 -2.56
CA ASN A 124 2.90 5.88 -1.73
C ASN A 124 2.20 6.64 -0.62
N ILE A 125 0.91 6.39 -0.42
CA ILE A 125 0.18 6.90 0.75
C ILE A 125 0.47 5.99 1.94
N VAL A 126 0.75 6.62 3.08
CA VAL A 126 0.85 5.96 4.38
C VAL A 126 -0.47 6.14 5.12
N PHE A 127 -1.19 5.03 5.29
CA PHE A 127 -2.38 4.94 6.12
C PHE A 127 -2.05 4.20 7.41
N TYR A 128 -2.51 4.70 8.55
CA TYR A 128 -2.31 4.01 9.82
C TYR A 128 -3.46 4.21 10.80
N ALA A 129 -3.55 3.27 11.73
CA ALA A 129 -4.40 3.32 12.91
C ALA A 129 -3.57 2.99 14.16
N LEU A 130 -3.75 3.79 15.20
CA LEU A 130 -3.13 3.61 16.51
C LEU A 130 -3.67 2.37 17.23
N GLU A 131 -2.99 1.96 18.30
CA GLU A 131 -3.43 0.85 19.14
C GLU A 131 -4.87 1.07 19.65
N TYR A 132 -5.75 0.12 19.33
CA TYR A 132 -7.15 0.17 19.73
C TYR A 132 -7.72 -1.25 19.94
N GLY A 133 -8.83 -1.37 20.66
CA GLY A 133 -9.52 -2.65 20.91
C GLY A 133 -10.27 -3.20 19.68
N SER A 134 -9.95 -2.75 18.48
CA SER A 134 -10.53 -3.22 17.23
C SER A 134 -9.54 -2.97 16.11
N ASP A 135 -9.43 -3.93 15.20
CA ASP A 135 -8.65 -3.78 13.98
C ASP A 135 -9.26 -2.74 13.05
N VAL A 136 -8.42 -2.10 12.26
CA VAL A 136 -8.82 -1.20 11.19
C VAL A 136 -8.42 -1.78 9.85
N HIS A 137 -9.42 -2.17 9.05
CA HIS A 137 -9.20 -2.76 7.73
C HIS A 137 -9.51 -1.75 6.64
N LEU A 138 -8.59 -1.63 5.67
CA LEU A 138 -8.90 -1.02 4.37
C LEU A 138 -9.89 -1.91 3.61
N THR A 139 -10.85 -1.27 2.94
CA THR A 139 -11.95 -1.97 2.25
C THR A 139 -12.06 -1.57 0.79
N ASN A 140 -11.67 -0.35 0.45
CA ASN A 140 -11.62 0.13 -0.92
C ASN A 140 -10.70 1.34 -0.99
N ILE A 141 -10.06 1.54 -2.14
CA ILE A 141 -9.22 2.69 -2.42
C ILE A 141 -9.60 3.19 -3.81
N THR A 142 -10.07 4.43 -3.89
CA THR A 142 -10.50 5.03 -5.15
C THR A 142 -9.81 6.35 -5.38
N ARG A 143 -9.36 6.59 -6.61
CA ARG A 143 -8.84 7.88 -7.07
C ARG A 143 -9.76 8.43 -8.15
N ASP A 144 -10.36 9.59 -7.88
CA ASP A 144 -11.08 10.38 -8.87
C ASP A 144 -10.33 11.70 -9.07
N LYS A 145 -9.61 11.80 -10.19
CA LYS A 145 -8.72 12.92 -10.51
C LYS A 145 -7.73 13.18 -9.37
N SER A 146 -7.89 14.29 -8.66
CA SER A 146 -7.04 14.72 -7.55
C SER A 146 -7.55 14.32 -6.17
N GLU A 147 -8.70 13.62 -6.10
CA GLU A 147 -9.26 13.14 -4.85
C GLU A 147 -8.99 11.64 -4.68
N ILE A 148 -8.40 11.26 -3.56
CA ILE A 148 -8.14 9.87 -3.20
C ILE A 148 -8.96 9.55 -1.95
N THR A 149 -9.84 8.57 -2.03
CA THR A 149 -10.66 8.12 -0.89
C THR A 149 -10.20 6.77 -0.40
N LEU A 150 -9.77 6.71 0.86
CA LEU A 150 -9.46 5.46 1.55
C LEU A 150 -10.69 5.06 2.36
N SER A 151 -11.38 4.01 1.92
CA SER A 151 -12.51 3.45 2.66
C SER A 151 -12.01 2.43 3.65
N TYR A 152 -12.38 2.56 4.92
CA TYR A 152 -11.95 1.66 5.98
C TYR A 152 -13.14 1.23 6.85
N ARG A 153 -12.96 0.13 7.60
CA ARG A 153 -13.91 -0.28 8.64
C ARG A 153 -13.19 -0.74 9.89
N PHE A 154 -13.88 -0.66 11.02
CA PHE A 154 -13.46 -1.36 12.22
C PHE A 154 -13.89 -2.82 12.15
N ALA A 155 -13.03 -3.71 12.60
CA ALA A 155 -13.32 -5.12 12.82
C ALA A 155 -13.04 -5.45 14.29
N PRO A 156 -14.00 -6.06 15.02
CA PRO A 156 -13.77 -6.42 16.42
C PRO A 156 -12.57 -7.37 16.54
N HIS A 157 -11.66 -7.04 17.45
CA HIS A 157 -10.53 -7.88 17.82
C HIS A 157 -10.90 -8.59 19.13
N PHE A 158 -10.95 -9.93 19.13
CA PHE A 158 -11.43 -10.72 20.28
C PHE A 158 -10.30 -11.21 21.18
N GLU A 159 -9.05 -11.05 20.76
CA GLU A 159 -7.88 -11.38 21.57
C GLU A 159 -7.57 -10.23 22.54
N ALA A 160 -6.81 -10.52 23.60
CA ALA A 160 -6.54 -9.56 24.68
C ALA A 160 -5.49 -8.49 24.31
N ASN A 161 -4.81 -8.66 23.19
CA ASN A 161 -3.87 -7.70 22.61
C ASN A 161 -4.62 -6.56 21.91
N VAL A 162 -3.99 -5.38 21.91
CA VAL A 162 -4.37 -4.29 21.02
C VAL A 162 -3.60 -4.45 19.72
N SER A 163 -4.24 -4.13 18.61
CA SER A 163 -3.60 -4.09 17.31
C SER A 163 -3.40 -2.65 16.87
N SER A 164 -2.27 -2.41 16.21
CA SER A 164 -2.07 -1.22 15.38
C SER A 164 -2.00 -1.68 13.94
N ASN A 165 -2.49 -0.85 13.03
CA ASN A 165 -2.54 -1.21 11.61
C ASN A 165 -1.80 -0.14 10.81
N LEU A 166 -0.99 -0.58 9.85
CA LEU A 166 -0.18 0.29 8.99
C LEU A 166 -0.30 -0.23 7.56
N ALA A 167 -0.44 0.66 6.59
CA ALA A 167 -0.48 0.32 5.18
C ALA A 167 0.29 1.33 4.33
N VAL A 168 1.00 0.82 3.32
CA VAL A 168 1.68 1.55 2.25
C VAL A 168 0.92 1.26 0.96
N ILE A 169 0.25 2.29 0.47
CA ILE A 169 -0.66 2.24 -0.68
C ILE A 169 0.07 2.83 -1.90
N PRO A 170 0.46 2.02 -2.89
CA PRO A 170 1.18 2.53 -4.06
C PRO A 170 0.25 3.40 -4.91
N LEU A 171 0.68 4.62 -5.21
CA LEU A 171 0.00 5.51 -6.17
C LEU A 171 0.66 5.51 -7.54
N GLY A 172 1.94 5.14 -7.59
CA GLY A 172 2.78 5.25 -8.78
C GLY A 172 3.27 6.69 -8.99
N LYS A 173 3.79 6.97 -10.19
CA LYS A 173 3.96 8.35 -10.67
C LYS A 173 2.63 9.06 -10.84
N MET A 174 2.57 10.32 -10.44
CA MET A 174 1.35 11.12 -10.42
C MET A 174 1.50 12.34 -11.34
N PRO A 175 0.45 12.72 -12.09
CA PRO A 175 0.44 13.99 -12.81
C PRO A 175 0.57 15.19 -11.86
N GLN A 176 1.04 16.32 -12.39
CA GLN A 176 1.07 17.58 -11.65
C GLN A 176 -0.33 17.92 -11.11
N GLY A 177 -0.41 18.34 -9.85
CA GLY A 177 -1.67 18.75 -9.24
C GLY A 177 -1.65 18.78 -7.72
N ASN A 178 -2.72 19.32 -7.14
CA ASN A 178 -2.96 19.32 -5.70
C ASN A 178 -3.92 18.19 -5.37
N TYR A 179 -3.45 17.23 -4.57
CA TYR A 179 -4.19 16.04 -4.20
C TYR A 179 -4.76 16.14 -2.79
N SER A 180 -5.96 15.59 -2.60
CA SER A 180 -6.61 15.48 -1.29
C SER A 180 -6.90 14.02 -0.98
N VAL A 181 -6.44 13.55 0.17
CA VAL A 181 -6.71 12.21 0.68
C VAL A 181 -7.82 12.28 1.73
N LYS A 182 -8.96 11.66 1.43
CA LYS A 182 -10.11 11.55 2.33
C LYS A 182 -10.21 10.16 2.93
N LEU A 183 -10.82 10.09 4.10
CA LEU A 183 -11.06 8.84 4.81
C LEU A 183 -12.56 8.62 4.97
N ALA A 184 -13.04 7.49 4.45
CA ALA A 184 -14.46 7.13 4.46
C ALA A 184 -14.68 5.90 5.35
N ARG A 185 -15.24 6.13 6.55
CA ARG A 185 -15.58 5.03 7.46
C ARG A 185 -16.82 4.30 6.97
N GLN A 186 -16.68 3.01 6.73
CA GLN A 186 -17.76 2.09 6.42
C GLN A 186 -18.40 1.52 7.71
N PRO A 187 -19.66 1.09 7.67
CA PRO A 187 -20.29 0.36 8.77
C PRO A 187 -19.53 -0.95 9.12
N LEU A 188 -19.77 -1.48 10.33
CA LEU A 188 -19.31 -2.83 10.67
C LEU A 188 -19.90 -3.84 9.69
N GLU A 189 -19.18 -4.94 9.46
CA GLU A 189 -19.75 -6.08 8.74
C GLU A 189 -21.00 -6.59 9.44
N ARG A 190 -21.99 -7.01 8.65
CA ARG A 190 -23.29 -7.49 9.14
C ARG A 190 -23.16 -8.57 10.21
N LYS A 191 -22.16 -9.46 10.08
CA LYS A 191 -21.88 -10.54 11.03
C LYS A 191 -21.49 -10.05 12.45
N TYR A 192 -20.99 -8.83 12.59
CA TYR A 192 -20.67 -8.24 13.89
C TYR A 192 -21.85 -7.45 14.47
N GLN A 193 -22.73 -6.94 13.61
CA GLN A 193 -23.95 -6.25 14.05
C GLN A 193 -24.89 -7.22 14.78
N THR A 194 -24.96 -8.48 14.35
CA THR A 194 -25.75 -9.53 15.02
C THR A 194 -25.22 -9.88 16.42
N LEU A 195 -23.93 -9.64 16.67
CA LEU A 195 -23.30 -9.80 17.98
C LEU A 195 -23.48 -8.57 18.89
N LYS A 196 -24.28 -7.58 18.45
CA LYS A 196 -24.49 -6.29 19.14
C LYS A 196 -23.20 -5.52 19.43
N VAL A 197 -22.14 -5.80 18.66
CA VAL A 197 -20.91 -5.00 18.74
C VAL A 197 -21.20 -3.61 18.20
N LYS A 198 -20.83 -2.59 18.97
CA LYS A 198 -21.04 -1.20 18.58
C LYS A 198 -19.87 -0.71 17.73
N ASN A 199 -20.19 0.07 16.71
CA ASN A 199 -19.18 0.86 16.02
C ASN A 199 -18.54 1.85 17.00
N PRO A 200 -17.23 2.12 16.88
CA PRO A 200 -16.62 3.26 17.55
C PRO A 200 -17.37 4.55 17.21
N SER A 201 -17.51 5.44 18.17
CA SER A 201 -18.03 6.79 17.93
C SER A 201 -17.15 7.55 16.94
N LYS A 202 -17.66 8.65 16.38
CA LYS A 202 -16.86 9.51 15.48
C LYS A 202 -15.61 10.05 16.20
N LYS A 203 -15.74 10.39 17.49
CA LYS A 203 -14.66 10.90 18.34
C LYS A 203 -13.59 9.84 18.62
N GLU A 204 -13.99 8.59 18.86
CA GLU A 204 -13.04 7.49 19.03
C GLU A 204 -12.32 7.20 17.72
N ALA A 205 -13.06 7.07 16.61
CA ALA A 205 -12.47 6.81 15.30
C ALA A 205 -11.46 7.90 14.88
N SER A 206 -11.76 9.18 15.12
CA SER A 206 -10.87 10.29 14.78
C SER A 206 -9.61 10.38 15.65
N ARG A 207 -9.57 9.68 16.79
CA ARG A 207 -8.37 9.59 17.63
C ARG A 207 -7.47 8.42 17.23
N VAL A 208 -8.05 7.39 16.61
CA VAL A 208 -7.38 6.13 16.31
C VAL A 208 -6.84 6.12 14.89
N VAL A 209 -7.67 6.46 13.90
CA VAL A 209 -7.28 6.44 12.48
C VAL A 209 -6.60 7.75 12.13
N CYS A 210 -5.55 7.71 11.30
CA CYS A 210 -4.88 8.91 10.80
C CYS A 210 -5.90 9.92 10.22
N LYS A 211 -5.55 11.21 10.20
CA LYS A 211 -6.45 12.27 9.69
C LYS A 211 -6.32 12.43 8.16
N PRO A 212 -7.36 12.95 7.48
CA PRO A 212 -7.26 13.37 6.08
C PRO A 212 -6.11 14.36 5.88
N PHE A 213 -5.51 14.38 4.70
CA PHE A 213 -4.35 15.23 4.41
C PHE A 213 -4.28 15.61 2.93
N ARG A 214 -3.34 16.50 2.59
CA ARG A 214 -3.11 16.98 1.22
C ARG A 214 -1.64 16.90 0.86
N PHE A 215 -1.36 16.81 -0.43
CA PHE A 215 -0.01 16.92 -0.98
C PHE A 215 -0.08 17.49 -2.41
N THR A 216 1.03 18.02 -2.88
CA THR A 216 1.17 18.60 -4.21
C THR A 216 2.22 17.83 -5.00
N VAL A 217 1.93 17.62 -6.28
CA VAL A 217 2.89 17.11 -7.25
C VAL A 217 3.18 18.25 -8.22
N ASN A 218 4.45 18.64 -8.29
CA ASN A 218 4.97 19.67 -9.17
C ASN A 218 5.62 19.03 -10.38
N ASP A 219 5.69 19.77 -11.49
CA ASP A 219 6.50 19.33 -12.63
C ASP A 219 7.96 19.18 -12.19
N ALA A 220 8.67 18.21 -12.74
CA ALA A 220 10.07 17.96 -12.43
C ALA A 220 11.00 19.02 -13.07
N THR A 221 10.48 20.23 -13.35
CA THR A 221 11.15 21.29 -14.09
C THR A 221 12.61 21.38 -13.71
N LYS A 222 13.44 21.15 -14.73
CA LYS A 222 14.90 21.18 -14.71
C LYS A 222 15.34 22.37 -13.87
N GLU A 223 15.92 22.10 -12.70
CA GLU A 223 16.70 23.11 -12.00
C GLU A 223 17.71 23.65 -13.02
N HIS A 224 17.50 24.90 -13.44
CA HIS A 224 18.34 25.62 -14.38
C HIS A 224 19.57 26.18 -13.67
#